data_AF-A0A2S3ZBK2-F1
#
_entry.id   AF-A0A2S3ZBK2-F1
#
_cell.length_a   1.000
_cell.length_b   1.000
_cell.length_c   1.000
_cell.angle_alpha   90.00
_cell.angle_beta   90.00
_cell.angle_gamma   90.00
#
_symmetry.space_group_name_H-M   'P 1'
#
loop_
_entity.id
_entity.type
_entity.pdbx_description
1 polymer ?
#
loop_
_entity_poly.entity_id
_entity_poly.type
_entity_poly.pdbx_seq_one_letter_code
_entity_poly.pdbx_strand_id
1 'polypeptide(L)'
;MTAFARPGVDETTWINGLYPYLTQEAGAAYAGTNPAKVPVTEVTGVGSVVDGATEYALLVSVPTNIGPYVVSLTRQAPTDAWLADRLTPPAR
;
A
#
# COMPACT_ATOMS: atom_id res chain seq x y z
N MET A 1 -4.01 0.79 2.64
CA MET A 1 -4.77 0.73 1.36
C MET A 1 -5.76 1.89 1.19
N THR A 2 -6.59 2.25 2.19
CA THR A 2 -7.52 3.38 2.06
C THR A 2 -6.86 4.70 1.67
N ALA A 3 -5.66 4.98 2.19
CA ALA A 3 -4.90 6.17 1.79
C ALA A 3 -4.46 6.15 0.30
N PHE A 4 -4.23 4.96 -0.27
CA PHE A 4 -3.83 4.77 -1.67
C PHE A 4 -5.02 4.84 -2.63
N ALA A 5 -6.18 4.28 -2.23
CA ALA A 5 -7.41 4.21 -3.01
C ALA A 5 -8.18 5.54 -3.03
N ARG A 6 -7.52 6.64 -3.39
CA ARG A 6 -8.09 7.99 -3.44
C ARG A 6 -7.77 8.68 -4.78
N PRO A 7 -8.29 8.20 -5.91
CA PRO A 7 -7.99 8.80 -7.22
C PRO A 7 -8.60 10.20 -7.43
N GLY A 8 -9.51 10.63 -6.55
CA GLY A 8 -10.20 11.92 -6.65
C GLY A 8 -9.50 13.11 -5.97
N VAL A 9 -8.34 12.90 -5.34
CA VAL A 9 -7.56 14.01 -4.74
C VAL A 9 -6.38 14.41 -5.62
N ASP A 10 -5.85 15.61 -5.41
CA ASP A 10 -4.63 16.05 -6.08
C ASP A 10 -3.40 15.27 -5.62
N GLU A 11 -2.34 15.31 -6.44
CA GLU A 11 -1.10 14.57 -6.22
C GLU A 11 -0.44 14.88 -4.86
N THR A 12 -0.35 16.16 -4.48
CA THR A 12 0.28 16.58 -3.22
C THR A 12 -0.48 16.04 -2.03
N THR A 13 -1.80 16.19 -2.01
CA THR A 13 -2.65 15.64 -0.94
C THR A 13 -2.57 14.11 -0.89
N TRP A 14 -2.52 13.45 -2.04
CA TRP A 14 -2.44 12.00 -2.13
C TRP A 14 -1.13 11.46 -1.54
N ILE A 15 0.02 11.94 -2.01
CA ILE A 15 1.32 11.43 -1.58
C ILE A 15 1.61 11.78 -0.11
N ASN A 16 1.21 12.97 0.36
CA ASN A 16 1.35 13.34 1.77
C ASN A 16 0.53 12.43 2.70
N GLY A 17 -0.64 11.98 2.24
CA GLY A 17 -1.44 10.99 2.96
C GLY A 17 -0.83 9.58 2.97
N LEU A 18 0.12 9.29 2.08
CA LEU A 18 0.78 7.99 1.99
C LEU A 18 2.07 7.93 2.80
N TYR A 19 2.87 9.00 2.85
CA TYR A 19 4.18 8.99 3.49
C TYR A 19 4.25 8.34 4.89
N PRO A 20 3.27 8.54 5.80
CA PRO A 20 3.32 7.89 7.12
C PRO A 20 3.29 6.36 7.10
N TYR A 21 2.89 5.76 5.97
CA TYR A 21 2.71 4.32 5.80
C TYR A 21 3.75 3.69 4.88
N LEU A 22 4.68 4.46 4.32
CA LEU A 22 5.61 3.99 3.30
C LEU A 22 7.04 3.89 3.86
N THR A 23 7.83 2.95 3.33
CA THR A 23 9.28 3.04 3.44
C THR A 23 9.77 4.29 2.70
N GLN A 24 10.99 4.75 3.01
CA GLN A 24 11.58 5.89 2.29
C GLN A 24 11.69 5.60 0.78
N GLU A 25 12.08 4.38 0.41
CA GLU A 25 12.15 3.94 -0.98
C GLU A 25 10.79 3.96 -1.67
N ALA A 26 9.76 3.39 -1.03
CA ALA A 26 8.40 3.42 -1.56
C ALA A 26 7.86 4.85 -1.67
N GLY A 27 8.16 5.72 -0.70
CA GLY A 27 7.82 7.14 -0.74
C GLY A 27 8.39 7.84 -1.97
N ALA A 28 9.68 7.58 -2.28
CA ALA A 28 10.31 8.10 -3.48
C ALA A 28 9.71 7.50 -4.76
N ALA A 29 9.36 6.21 -4.76
CA ALA A 29 8.79 5.52 -5.91
C ALA A 29 7.36 5.99 -6.27
N TYR A 30 6.55 6.34 -5.27
CA TYR A 30 5.19 6.84 -5.49
C TYR A 30 5.11 8.35 -5.70
N ALA A 31 6.15 9.12 -5.35
CA ALA A 31 6.22 10.54 -5.67
C ALA A 31 6.09 10.76 -7.19
N GLY A 32 5.32 11.77 -7.61
CA GLY A 32 5.04 12.00 -9.03
C GLY A 32 3.89 11.16 -9.60
N THR A 33 3.28 10.26 -8.81
CA THR A 33 2.14 9.46 -9.28
C THR A 33 0.91 10.36 -9.41
N ASN A 34 0.34 10.43 -10.61
CA ASN A 34 -0.98 11.04 -10.80
C ASN A 34 -2.07 10.15 -10.16
N PRO A 35 -2.75 10.60 -9.08
CA PRO A 35 -3.73 9.77 -8.38
C PRO A 35 -4.91 9.35 -9.26
N ALA A 36 -5.29 10.16 -10.25
CA ALA A 36 -6.38 9.84 -11.17
C ALA A 36 -6.10 8.59 -12.04
N LYS A 37 -4.85 8.12 -12.10
CA LYS A 37 -4.45 6.88 -12.78
C LYS A 37 -4.41 5.66 -11.86
N VAL A 38 -4.64 5.82 -10.56
CA VAL A 38 -4.73 4.72 -9.60
C VAL A 38 -6.09 4.03 -9.78
N PRO A 39 -6.13 2.75 -10.18
CA PRO A 39 -7.38 2.12 -10.61
C PRO A 39 -8.28 1.66 -9.46
N VAL A 40 -7.72 1.54 -8.25
CA VAL A 40 -8.48 1.16 -7.05
C VAL A 40 -9.14 2.39 -6.42
N THR A 41 -10.42 2.25 -6.08
CA THR A 41 -11.21 3.33 -5.45
C THR A 41 -11.78 2.95 -4.10
N GLU A 42 -11.78 1.65 -3.76
CA GLU A 42 -12.40 1.15 -2.53
C GLU A 42 -11.71 -0.11 -2.01
N VAL A 43 -11.55 -0.18 -0.69
CA VAL A 43 -11.16 -1.40 0.04
C VAL A 43 -12.45 -2.10 0.47
N THR A 44 -12.65 -3.33 0.02
CA THR A 44 -13.93 -4.05 0.16
C THR A 44 -13.94 -5.06 1.30
N GLY A 45 -12.82 -5.23 2.01
CA GLY A 45 -12.70 -6.17 3.11
C GLY A 45 -11.43 -6.00 3.92
N VAL A 46 -11.31 -6.80 4.98
CA VAL A 46 -10.14 -6.82 5.85
C VAL A 46 -8.99 -7.54 5.14
N GLY A 47 -7.78 -7.01 5.32
CA GLY A 47 -6.57 -7.64 4.80
C GLY A 47 -6.23 -8.93 5.55
N SER A 48 -5.67 -9.90 4.83
CA SER A 48 -5.20 -11.18 5.40
C SER A 48 -3.72 -11.35 5.12
N VAL A 49 -2.96 -11.85 6.10
CA VAL A 49 -1.55 -12.18 5.92
C VAL A 49 -1.45 -13.39 5.00
N VAL A 50 -0.59 -13.30 3.99
CA VAL A 50 -0.23 -14.42 3.11
C VAL A 50 0.85 -15.26 3.79
N ASP A 51 0.86 -16.57 3.54
CA ASP A 51 1.86 -17.49 4.08
C ASP A 51 3.30 -17.03 3.77
N GLY A 52 4.22 -17.32 4.71
CA GLY A 52 5.63 -16.95 4.59
C GLY A 52 6.03 -15.65 5.31
N ALA A 53 5.19 -15.14 6.21
CA ALA A 53 5.55 -14.03 7.07
C ALA A 53 6.76 -14.36 7.97
N THR A 54 7.64 -13.37 8.13
CA THR A 54 8.76 -13.38 9.08
C THR A 54 8.57 -12.29 10.11
N GLU A 55 9.48 -12.22 11.09
CA GLU A 55 9.47 -11.13 12.07
C GLU A 55 9.72 -9.75 11.42
N TYR A 56 10.30 -9.66 10.22
CA TYR A 56 10.73 -8.39 9.60
C TYR A 56 10.05 -8.08 8.27
N ALA A 57 9.40 -9.07 7.65
CA ALA A 57 8.76 -8.95 6.35
C ALA A 57 7.49 -9.81 6.29
N LEU A 58 6.40 -9.26 5.75
CA LEU A 58 5.19 -10.02 5.46
C LEU A 58 4.45 -9.46 4.25
N LEU A 59 3.57 -10.29 3.68
CA LEU A 59 2.66 -9.89 2.61
C LEU A 59 1.23 -9.87 3.14
N VAL A 60 0.47 -8.83 2.80
CA VAL A 60 -0.97 -8.73 3.10
C VAL A 60 -1.76 -8.70 1.80
N SER A 61 -2.68 -9.65 1.64
CA SER A 61 -3.71 -9.59 0.61
C SER A 61 -4.87 -8.73 1.10
N VAL A 62 -5.14 -7.61 0.43
CA VAL A 62 -6.21 -6.67 0.77
C VAL A 62 -7.27 -6.69 -0.33
N PRO A 63 -8.52 -7.11 -0.03
CA PRO A 63 -9.62 -7.05 -0.98
C PRO A 63 -9.93 -5.62 -1.41
N THR A 64 -10.10 -5.39 -2.71
CA THR A 64 -10.49 -4.10 -3.27
C THR A 64 -11.57 -4.28 -4.34
N ASN A 65 -12.14 -3.18 -4.81
CA ASN A 65 -13.17 -3.19 -5.86
C ASN A 65 -12.65 -3.62 -7.26
N ILE A 66 -11.34 -3.82 -7.43
CA ILE A 66 -10.75 -4.32 -8.68
C ILE A 66 -9.99 -5.64 -8.51
N GLY A 67 -10.20 -6.33 -7.38
CA GLY A 67 -9.47 -7.55 -7.01
C GLY A 67 -8.49 -7.33 -5.85
N PRO A 68 -7.86 -8.39 -5.33
CA PRO A 68 -6.97 -8.27 -4.18
C PRO A 68 -5.64 -7.60 -4.55
N TYR A 69 -5.28 -6.54 -3.84
CA TYR A 69 -3.92 -6.01 -3.84
C TYR A 69 -3.04 -6.82 -2.90
N VAL A 70 -1.78 -7.05 -3.28
CA VAL A 70 -0.77 -7.58 -2.37
C VAL A 70 0.13 -6.45 -1.91
N VAL A 71 0.14 -6.20 -0.60
CA VAL A 71 0.99 -5.18 0.03
C VAL A 71 2.18 -5.88 0.70
N SER A 72 3.39 -5.53 0.27
CA SER A 72 4.62 -5.92 0.95
C SER A 72 4.86 -4.97 2.11
N LEU A 73 5.00 -5.50 3.33
CA LEU A 73 5.31 -4.75 4.54
C LEU A 73 6.67 -5.16 5.10
N THR A 74 7.45 -4.19 5.56
CA THR A 74 8.73 -4.41 6.25
C THR A 74 8.84 -3.57 7.53
N ARG A 75 9.71 -3.98 8.45
CA ARG A 75 10.09 -3.22 9.65
C ARG A 75 11.53 -3.52 10.03
N GLN A 76 12.20 -2.59 10.72
CA GLN A 76 13.62 -2.71 11.06
C GLN A 76 13.86 -3.41 12.40
N ALA A 77 12.95 -3.23 13.36
CA ALA A 77 12.97 -3.94 14.64
C ALA A 77 11.59 -4.54 14.98
N PRO A 78 11.53 -5.54 15.89
CA PRO A 78 10.27 -6.20 16.28
C PRO A 78 9.21 -5.28 16.90
N THR A 79 9.61 -4.12 17.41
CA THR A 79 8.74 -3.10 18.01
C THR A 79 8.39 -1.97 17.05
N ASP A 80 9.03 -1.90 15.88
CA ASP A 80 8.79 -0.85 14.90
C ASP A 80 7.45 -1.06 14.21
N ALA A 81 6.88 0.06 13.73
CA ALA A 81 5.72 0.02 12.86
C ALA A 81 6.05 -0.69 11.54
N TRP A 82 5.08 -1.44 11.02
CA TRP A 82 5.15 -1.98 9.67
C TRP A 82 4.97 -0.85 8.65
N LEU A 83 5.90 -0.74 7.71
CA LEU A 83 5.83 0.19 6.59
C LEU A 83 5.64 -0.58 5.29
N ALA A 84 4.86 -0.01 4.38
CA ALA A 84 4.65 -0.57 3.06
C ALA A 84 5.83 -0.26 2.14
N ASP A 85 6.38 -1.33 1.59
CA ASP A 85 7.46 -1.31 0.61
C ASP A 85 6.90 -1.29 -0.82
N ARG A 86 5.84 -2.07 -1.07
CA ARG A 86 5.24 -2.18 -2.40
C ARG A 86 3.75 -2.50 -2.33
N LEU A 87 2.98 -1.90 -3.24
CA LEU A 87 1.56 -2.20 -3.44
C LEU A 87 1.42 -2.80 -4.84
N THR A 88 1.18 -4.10 -4.89
CA THR A 88 1.10 -4.86 -6.14
C THR A 88 -0.37 -4.99 -6.55
N PRO A 89 -0.78 -4.49 -7.72
CA PRO A 89 -2.15 -4.63 -8.20
C PRO A 89 -2.49 -6.09 -8.53
N PRO A 90 -3.79 -6.43 -8.62
CA PRO A 90 -4.26 -7.73 -9.09
C PRO A 90 -3.64 -8.10 -10.44
N ALA A 91 -3.37 -9.38 -10.66
CA ALA A 91 -3.00 -9.88 -11.99
C ALA A 91 -4.15 -9.62 -12.97
N ARG A 92 -3.80 -9.28 -14.22
CA ARG A 92 -4.78 -9.10 -15.32
C ARG A 92 -5.44 -10.40 -15.70
#